data_AF-A0A3B1E806-F1
#
_entry.id   AF-A0A3B1E806-F1
#
_cell.length_a   1.000
_cell.length_b   1.000
_cell.length_c   1.000
_cell.angle_alpha   90.00
_cell.angle_beta   90.00
_cell.angle_gamma   90.00
#
_symmetry.space_group_name_H-M   'P 1'
#
loop_
_entity.id
_entity.type
_entity.pdbx_description
1 polymer ?
#
loop_
_entity_poly.entity_id
_entity_poly.type
_entity_poly.pdbx_seq_one_letter_code
_entity_poly.pdbx_strand_id
1 'polypeptide(L)' 'MEKQQLPPDFKEFLKLLTSHRVEYLLIGGHAVGYYGYPRATGDMDI' A
#
# COMPACT_ATOMS: atom_id res chain seq x y z
N MET A 1 16.97 4.85 6.28
CA MET A 1 16.00 3.90 5.68
C MET A 1 15.67 4.44 4.30
N GLU A 2 15.92 3.67 3.24
CA GLU A 2 15.62 4.10 1.87
C GLU A 2 14.11 4.34 1.71
N LYS A 3 13.77 5.33 0.88
CA LYS A 3 12.39 5.70 0.59
C LYS A 3 11.80 4.62 -0.33
N GLN A 4 11.05 3.68 0.23
CA GLN A 4 10.35 2.66 -0.55
C GLN A 4 9.32 3.35 -1.46
N GLN A 5 9.51 3.26 -2.77
CA GLN A 5 8.55 3.79 -3.74
C GLN A 5 7.46 2.76 -4.00
N LEU A 6 6.21 3.13 -3.72
CA LEU A 6 5.03 2.37 -4.16
C LEU A 6 4.91 2.45 -5.69
N PRO A 7 4.55 1.34 -6.36
CA PRO A 7 4.13 1.36 -7.75
C PRO A 7 3.12 2.49 -8.05
N PRO A 8 3.22 3.19 -9.19
CA PRO A 8 2.35 4.34 -9.48
C PRO A 8 0.85 4.02 -9.48
N ASP A 9 0.47 2.85 -9.99
CA ASP A 9 -0.90 2.35 -10.02
C ASP A 9 -1.50 2.17 -8.62
N PHE A 10 -0.75 1.58 -7.69
CA PHE A 10 -1.16 1.44 -6.29
C PHE A 10 -1.38 2.80 -5.64
N LYS A 11 -0.49 3.77 -5.92
CA LYS A 11 -0.65 5.13 -5.41
C LYS A 11 -1.90 5.82 -5.97
N GLU A 12 -2.18 5.70 -7.25
CA GLU A 12 -3.38 6.28 -7.86
C GLU A 12 -4.66 5.61 -7.34
N PHE A 13 -4.64 4.29 -7.11
CA PHE A 13 -5.76 3.58 -6.51
C PHE A 13 -6.10 4.09 -5.09
N LEU A 14 -5.10 4.24 -4.21
CA LEU A 14 -5.31 4.78 -2.86
C LEU A 14 -5.82 6.24 -2.88
N LYS A 15 -5.38 7.05 -3.85
CA LYS A 15 -5.93 8.40 -4.05
C LYS A 15 -7.40 8.37 -4.46
N LEU A 16 -7.82 7.44 -5.31
CA LEU A 16 -9.22 7.29 -5.72
C LEU A 16 -10.12 6.91 -4.55
N LEU A 17 -9.68 5.99 -3.67
CA LEU A 17 -10.42 5.66 -2.45
C LEU A 17 -10.57 6.88 -1.55
N THR A 18 -9.47 7.62 -1.38
CA THR A 18 -9.44 8.85 -0.57
C THR A 18 -10.37 9.92 -1.16
N SER A 19 -10.39 10.12 -2.49
CA SER A 19 -11.25 11.11 -3.14
C SER A 19 -12.74 10.79 -3.00
N HIS A 20 -13.09 9.50 -2.92
CA HIS A 20 -14.45 9.03 -2.71
C HIS A 20 -14.79 8.82 -1.22
N ARG A 21 -13.87 9.20 -0.30
CA ARG A 21 -14.01 9.02 1.15
C ARG A 21 -14.33 7.57 1.55
N VAL A 22 -13.76 6.61 0.84
CA VAL A 22 -13.84 5.19 1.20
C VAL A 22 -12.94 4.96 2.41
N GLU A 23 -13.50 4.37 3.46
CA GLU A 23 -12.72 3.86 4.58
C GLU A 23 -12.14 2.49 4.21
N TYR A 24 -10.83 2.32 4.34
CA TYR A 24 -10.12 1.09 4.00
C TYR A 24 -8.96 0.84 4.98
N LEU A 25 -8.49 -0.41 5.04
CA LEU A 25 -7.34 -0.78 5.87
C LEU A 25 -6.34 -1.55 5.02
N LEU A 26 -5.17 -0.96 4.77
CA LEU A 26 -4.09 -1.66 4.10
C LEU A 26 -3.60 -2.84 4.96
N ILE A 27 -3.69 -4.05 4.40
CA ILE A 27 -3.23 -5.29 5.02
C ILE A 27 -2.22 -6.01 4.10
N GLY A 28 -1.96 -7.28 4.37
CA GLY A 28 -1.14 -8.13 3.50
C GLY A 28 0.33 -7.72 3.43
N GLY A 29 0.94 -7.96 2.27
CA GLY A 29 2.38 -7.85 2.08
C GLY A 29 2.95 -6.45 2.32
N HIS A 30 2.23 -5.43 1.89
CA HIS A 30 2.63 -4.04 2.10
C HIS A 30 2.60 -3.64 3.57
N ALA A 31 1.59 -4.08 4.34
CA ALA A 31 1.53 -3.83 5.78
C ALA A 31 2.69 -4.50 6.54
N VAL A 32 3.00 -5.77 6.20
CA VAL A 32 4.15 -6.49 6.78
C VAL A 32 5.47 -5.82 6.40
N GLY A 33 5.62 -5.39 5.14
CA GLY A 33 6.82 -4.71 4.66
C GLY A 33 7.10 -3.39 5.38
N TYR A 34 6.05 -2.67 5.78
CA TYR A 34 6.16 -1.40 6.48
C TYR A 34 6.40 -1.56 7.99
N TYR A 35 5.63 -2.41 8.67
CA TYR A 35 5.65 -2.53 10.14
C TYR A 35 6.55 -3.66 10.67
N GLY A 36 6.87 -4.66 9.85
CA GLY A 36 7.63 -5.84 10.25
C GLY A 36 9.03 -5.84 9.66
N TYR A 37 9.19 -6.53 8.54
CA TYR A 37 10.47 -6.74 7.87
C TYR A 37 10.30 -6.66 6.35
N PRO A 38 11.37 -6.34 5.59
CA PRO A 38 11.30 -6.29 4.13
C PRO A 38 10.74 -7.58 3.54
N ARG A 39 9.58 -7.48 2.88
CA ARG A 39 8.89 -8.59 2.23
C ARG A 39 8.48 -8.16 0.84
N ALA A 40 8.95 -8.87 -0.17
CA ALA A 40 8.47 -8.68 -1.54
C ALA A 40 7.01 -9.14 -1.65
N THR A 41 6.19 -8.38 -2.37
CA THR A 41 4.80 -8.70 -2.69
C THR A 41 4.49 -8.10 -4.06
N GLY A 42 3.62 -8.75 -4.83
CA GLY A 42 3.25 -8.30 -6.19
C GLY A 42 1.87 -7.66 -6.27
N ASP A 43 1.16 -7.63 -5.15
CA ASP A 43 -0.25 -7.30 -4.99
C ASP A 43 -0.46 -6.32 -3.84
N MET A 44 -1.68 -5.78 -3.75
CA MET A 44 -2.13 -4.89 -2.69
C MET A 44 -3.48 -5.35 -2.16
N ASP A 45 -3.55 -5.53 -0.84
CA ASP A 45 -4.74 -5.96 -0.11
C ASP A 45 -5.21 -4.81 0.78
N ILE A 46 -6.49 -4.42 0.69
CA ILE A 46 -7.10 -3.30 1.43
C ILE A 46 -8.51 -3.60 1.94
#